data_AF-A0A165V2Q0-F1
#
_entry.id   AF-A0A165V2Q0-F1
#
_cell.length_a   1.000
_cell.length_b   1.000
_cell.length_c   1.000
_cell.angle_alpha   90.00
_cell.angle_beta   90.00
_cell.angle_gamma   90.00
#
_symmetry.space_group_name_H-M   'P 1'
#
loop_
_entity.id
_entity.type
_entity.pdbx_description
1 polymer ?
#
loop_
_entity_poly.entity_id
_entity_poly.type
_entity_poly.pdbx_seq_one_letter_code
_entity_poly.pdbx_strand_id
1 'polypeptide(L)'
;SGWSAMGFDADVSWDVLLNSYHHYTYYHLGFFYYFIPLYFVIPFLQIMVRKYGDKAVYSFTAVWLFTSLLFLLRIDGPWSHELWLYTGYLPLGYLLYKKVPLNKFTVSVSTGLGVSALLTTVYMVVDTSLVAEEYTVGRWFSYKTLNTVLAASMVFMLCRYFGEGLSDKGNQVVGFISKHSLGIYLLHPIFLWPMKEFGWYQGHPAWVIPLWIVISGAGALWMSWIVSKSEKTRWLLP
;
A
#
# COMPACT_ATOMS: atom_id res chain seq x y z
N SER A 1 -23.76 -1.96 6.10
CA SER A 1 -24.39 -0.95 6.97
C SER A 1 -25.88 -0.99 6.71
N GLY A 2 -26.72 -0.59 7.67
CA GLY A 2 -28.16 -0.40 7.44
C GLY A 2 -28.51 0.96 6.84
N TRP A 3 -27.54 1.72 6.32
CA TRP A 3 -27.79 3.04 5.73
C TRP A 3 -28.05 2.88 4.23
N SER A 4 -29.18 3.40 3.75
CA SER A 4 -29.59 3.35 2.34
C SER A 4 -30.18 4.69 1.89
N ALA A 5 -30.49 4.82 0.59
CA ALA A 5 -31.21 5.98 0.05
C ALA A 5 -32.58 6.22 0.72
N MET A 6 -33.16 5.18 1.34
CA MET A 6 -34.46 5.23 2.02
C MET A 6 -34.35 5.55 3.52
N GLY A 7 -33.13 5.74 4.05
CA GLY A 7 -32.87 6.02 5.46
C GLY A 7 -32.02 4.96 6.15
N PHE A 8 -31.97 5.04 7.48
CA PHE A 8 -31.22 4.13 8.34
C PHE A 8 -32.11 3.04 8.93
N ASP A 9 -31.72 1.79 8.72
CA ASP A 9 -32.31 0.59 9.28
C ASP A 9 -31.40 0.03 10.40
N ALA A 10 -31.92 0.07 11.63
CA ALA A 10 -31.20 -0.39 12.82
C ALA A 10 -31.10 -1.92 12.88
N ASP A 11 -32.13 -2.64 12.41
CA ASP A 11 -32.19 -4.10 12.48
C ASP A 11 -31.19 -4.72 11.52
N VAL A 12 -31.05 -4.17 10.31
CA VAL A 12 -30.01 -4.56 9.36
C VAL A 12 -28.61 -4.31 9.94
N SER A 13 -28.41 -3.18 10.62
CA SER A 13 -27.11 -2.86 11.24
C SER A 13 -26.78 -3.82 12.38
N TRP A 14 -27.79 -4.18 13.18
CA TRP A 14 -27.65 -5.13 14.28
C TRP A 14 -27.34 -6.54 13.79
N ASP A 15 -28.03 -7.00 12.75
CA ASP A 15 -27.78 -8.30 12.12
C ASP A 15 -26.37 -8.39 11.53
N VAL A 16 -25.91 -7.35 10.82
CA VAL A 16 -24.53 -7.29 10.30
C VAL A 16 -23.50 -7.33 11.43
N LEU A 17 -23.75 -6.67 12.55
CA LEU A 17 -22.86 -6.70 13.72
C LEU A 17 -22.82 -8.09 14.35
N LEU A 18 -23.98 -8.71 14.55
CA LEU A 18 -24.07 -10.07 15.08
C LEU A 18 -23.38 -11.07 14.15
N ASN A 19 -23.44 -10.90 12.84
CA ASN A 19 -22.80 -11.79 11.87
C ASN A 19 -21.38 -11.35 11.48
N SER A 20 -20.82 -10.33 12.14
CA SER A 20 -19.54 -9.73 11.75
C SER A 20 -18.33 -10.67 11.88
N TYR A 21 -18.39 -11.67 12.75
CA TYR A 21 -17.33 -12.68 12.91
C TYR A 21 -17.39 -13.79 11.85
N HIS A 22 -18.47 -13.88 11.07
CA HIS A 22 -18.64 -14.83 9.97
C HIS A 22 -18.35 -14.23 8.59
N HIS A 23 -18.30 -12.91 8.48
CA HIS A 23 -17.99 -12.21 7.25
C HIS A 23 -16.64 -11.50 7.35
N TYR A 24 -15.81 -11.63 6.32
CA TYR A 24 -14.60 -10.82 6.19
C TYR A 24 -14.98 -9.34 6.28
N THR A 25 -14.48 -8.65 7.31
CA THR A 25 -14.75 -7.24 7.55
C THR A 25 -14.49 -6.43 6.28
N TYR A 26 -15.51 -5.66 5.88
CA TYR A 26 -15.55 -4.86 4.67
C TYR A 26 -14.34 -3.91 4.59
N TYR A 27 -13.70 -3.86 3.42
CA TYR A 27 -12.54 -3.04 3.05
C TYR A 27 -11.35 -2.97 4.04
N HIS A 28 -10.25 -3.56 3.59
CA HIS A 28 -8.86 -3.17 3.86
C HIS A 28 -8.10 -3.68 5.09
N LEU A 29 -8.69 -4.20 6.18
CA LEU A 29 -7.90 -4.76 7.31
C LEU A 29 -6.81 -5.79 6.91
N GLY A 30 -6.91 -6.38 5.72
CA GLY A 30 -5.85 -7.16 5.08
C GLY A 30 -4.46 -6.53 5.14
N PHE A 31 -4.31 -5.21 4.92
CA PHE A 31 -3.00 -4.55 5.03
C PHE A 31 -2.44 -4.65 6.45
N PHE A 32 -3.26 -4.45 7.47
CA PHE A 32 -2.88 -4.67 8.87
C PHE A 32 -2.46 -6.10 9.16
N TYR A 33 -3.21 -7.07 8.63
CA TYR A 33 -2.87 -8.48 8.78
C TYR A 33 -1.54 -8.85 8.12
N TYR A 34 -1.11 -8.16 7.06
CA TYR A 34 0.22 -8.36 6.48
C TYR A 34 1.35 -7.79 7.35
N PHE A 35 1.09 -6.77 8.19
CA PHE A 35 2.13 -6.24 9.10
C PHE A 35 2.39 -7.11 10.32
N ILE A 36 1.38 -7.80 10.86
CA ILE A 36 1.54 -8.60 12.08
C ILE A 36 2.68 -9.63 11.92
N PRO A 37 2.72 -10.44 10.84
CA PRO A 37 3.84 -11.34 10.60
C PRO A 37 5.17 -10.63 10.35
N LEU A 38 5.15 -9.43 9.75
CA LEU A 38 6.38 -8.66 9.55
C LEU A 38 6.98 -8.19 10.87
N TYR A 39 6.16 -7.78 11.85
CA TYR A 39 6.65 -7.44 13.18
C TYR A 39 7.31 -8.61 13.88
N PHE A 40 6.82 -9.83 13.64
CA PHE A 40 7.47 -11.05 14.13
C PHE A 40 8.85 -11.28 13.50
N VAL A 41 9.04 -10.92 12.23
CA VAL A 41 10.32 -11.13 11.51
C VAL A 41 11.39 -10.08 11.85
N ILE A 42 10.99 -8.86 12.26
CA ILE A 42 11.90 -7.75 12.54
C ILE A 42 13.03 -8.11 13.54
N PRO A 43 12.78 -8.73 14.71
CA PRO A 43 13.84 -9.11 15.64
C PRO A 43 14.94 -9.98 15.01
N PHE A 44 14.56 -10.92 14.14
CA PHE A 44 15.50 -11.80 13.44
C PHE A 44 16.35 -11.03 12.43
N LEU A 45 15.73 -10.12 11.67
CA LEU A 45 16.44 -9.23 10.76
C LEU A 45 17.39 -8.29 11.51
N GLN A 46 17.00 -7.79 12.68
CA GLN A 46 17.89 -6.99 13.52
C GLN A 46 19.11 -7.78 13.99
N ILE A 47 18.93 -9.04 14.41
CA ILE A 47 20.04 -9.93 14.74
C ILE A 47 20.94 -10.13 13.52
N MET A 48 20.35 -10.33 12.34
CA MET A 48 21.09 -10.51 11.09
C MET A 48 22.00 -9.31 10.79
N VAL A 49 21.44 -8.09 10.84
CA VAL A 49 22.17 -6.84 10.59
C VAL A 49 23.29 -6.65 11.63
N ARG A 50 23.02 -6.90 12.92
CA ARG A 50 23.99 -6.67 13.99
C ARG A 50 25.13 -7.68 14.02
N LYS A 51 24.84 -8.96 13.75
CA LYS A 51 25.85 -10.03 13.87
C LYS A 51 26.62 -10.31 12.58
N TYR A 52 25.95 -10.23 11.44
CA TYR A 52 26.55 -10.64 10.15
C TYR A 52 26.81 -9.45 9.20
N GLY A 53 26.39 -8.24 9.59
CA GLY A 53 26.69 -7.01 8.88
C GLY A 53 26.05 -6.90 7.49
N ASP A 54 26.58 -5.96 6.70
CA ASP A 54 26.00 -5.58 5.41
C ASP A 54 25.97 -6.72 4.38
N LYS A 55 26.98 -7.60 4.37
CA LYS A 55 27.08 -8.71 3.41
C LYS A 55 25.88 -9.65 3.50
N ALA A 56 25.42 -9.94 4.71
CA ALA A 56 24.24 -10.78 4.93
C ALA A 56 22.97 -10.10 4.40
N VAL A 57 22.83 -8.78 4.62
CA VAL A 57 21.69 -8.00 4.12
C VAL A 57 21.67 -7.99 2.59
N TYR A 58 22.81 -7.74 1.94
CA TYR A 58 22.91 -7.78 0.48
C TYR A 58 22.55 -9.16 -0.08
N SER A 59 23.08 -10.23 0.52
CA SER A 59 22.82 -11.60 0.08
C SER A 59 21.35 -11.96 0.25
N PHE A 60 20.76 -11.63 1.40
CA PHE A 60 19.34 -11.86 1.67
C PHE A 60 18.46 -11.12 0.67
N THR A 61 18.69 -9.83 0.45
CA THR A 61 17.93 -9.03 -0.50
C THR A 61 18.10 -9.53 -1.93
N ALA A 62 19.30 -9.96 -2.34
CA ALA A 62 19.54 -10.51 -3.67
C ALA A 62 18.77 -11.81 -3.91
N VAL A 63 18.80 -12.75 -2.95
CA VAL A 63 18.02 -13.99 -3.02
C VAL A 63 16.53 -13.67 -3.06
N TRP A 64 16.07 -12.74 -2.24
CA TRP A 64 14.67 -12.33 -2.23
C TRP A 64 14.22 -11.69 -3.56
N LEU A 65 15.02 -10.79 -4.14
CA LEU A 65 14.76 -10.20 -5.46
C LEU A 65 14.71 -11.26 -6.56
N PHE A 66 15.61 -12.24 -6.51
CA PHE A 66 15.59 -13.36 -7.44
C PHE A 66 14.31 -14.19 -7.28
N THR A 67 13.91 -14.50 -6.05
CA THR A 67 12.68 -15.27 -5.82
C THR A 67 11.39 -14.49 -6.15
N SER A 68 11.37 -13.16 -6.03
CA SER A 68 10.22 -12.34 -6.46
C SER A 68 10.12 -12.26 -7.98
N LEU A 69 11.24 -12.40 -8.69
CA LEU A 69 11.26 -12.62 -10.15
C LEU A 69 10.71 -14.00 -10.50
N LEU A 70 11.18 -15.07 -9.83
CA LEU A 70 10.62 -16.42 -10.04
C LEU A 70 9.11 -16.44 -9.82
N PHE A 71 8.65 -15.79 -8.75
CA PHE A 71 7.24 -15.65 -8.45
C PHE A 71 6.49 -14.92 -9.58
N LEU A 72 7.04 -13.82 -10.13
CA LEU A 72 6.45 -13.12 -11.28
C LEU A 72 6.33 -14.03 -12.52
N LEU A 73 7.36 -14.84 -12.79
CA LEU A 73 7.42 -15.77 -13.92
C LEU A 73 6.60 -17.06 -13.70
N ARG A 74 5.77 -17.13 -12.65
CA ARG A 74 4.97 -18.30 -12.28
C ARG A 74 5.78 -19.55 -11.91
N ILE A 75 7.01 -19.37 -11.45
CA ILE A 75 7.87 -20.45 -10.93
C ILE A 75 7.71 -20.50 -9.41
N ASP A 76 6.89 -21.43 -8.94
CA ASP A 76 6.56 -21.58 -7.53
C ASP A 76 7.52 -22.52 -6.78
N GLY A 77 7.69 -22.24 -5.49
CA GLY A 77 8.47 -23.04 -4.56
C GLY A 77 8.26 -22.58 -3.12
N PRO A 78 9.12 -22.99 -2.17
CA PRO A 78 9.05 -22.52 -0.78
C PRO A 78 9.09 -20.99 -0.66
N TRP A 79 9.73 -20.31 -1.62
CA TRP A 79 9.79 -18.86 -1.72
C TRP A 79 8.47 -18.19 -2.15
N SER A 80 7.47 -18.95 -2.60
CA SER A 80 6.15 -18.38 -2.92
C SER A 80 5.32 -18.08 -1.65
N HIS A 81 5.83 -18.43 -0.46
CA HIS A 81 5.16 -18.17 0.81
C HIS A 81 5.06 -16.67 1.10
N GLU A 82 3.88 -16.20 1.53
CA GLU A 82 3.60 -14.76 1.68
C GLU A 82 4.56 -14.06 2.64
N LEU A 83 4.85 -14.70 3.78
CA LEU A 83 5.78 -14.16 4.76
C LEU A 83 7.15 -13.85 4.15
N TRP A 84 7.67 -14.74 3.32
CA TRP A 84 8.96 -14.55 2.64
C TRP A 84 8.88 -13.37 1.65
N LEU A 85 7.84 -13.37 0.81
CA LEU A 85 7.65 -12.35 -0.22
C LEU A 85 7.46 -10.95 0.38
N TYR A 86 6.80 -10.80 1.53
CA TYR A 86 6.70 -9.52 2.22
C TYR A 86 7.96 -9.15 3.02
N THR A 87 8.67 -10.12 3.58
CA THR A 87 9.83 -9.87 4.45
C THR A 87 10.91 -9.04 3.77
N GLY A 88 11.21 -9.31 2.49
CA GLY A 88 12.33 -8.68 1.81
C GLY A 88 12.17 -7.18 1.51
N TYR A 89 10.95 -6.63 1.65
CA TYR A 89 10.75 -5.18 1.63
C TYR A 89 11.49 -4.46 2.78
N LEU A 90 11.62 -5.10 3.95
CA LEU A 90 12.30 -4.52 5.11
C LEU A 90 13.81 -4.32 4.86
N PRO A 91 14.61 -5.35 4.50
CA PRO A 91 16.02 -5.17 4.21
C PRO A 91 16.23 -4.34 2.93
N LEU A 92 15.37 -4.44 1.92
CA LEU A 92 15.43 -3.56 0.74
C LEU A 92 15.31 -2.08 1.15
N GLY A 93 14.29 -1.72 1.91
CA GLY A 93 14.11 -0.35 2.41
C GLY A 93 15.29 0.13 3.24
N TYR A 94 15.85 -0.74 4.10
CA TYR A 94 17.08 -0.44 4.84
C TYR A 94 18.26 -0.12 3.91
N LEU A 95 18.47 -0.92 2.86
CA LEU A 95 19.55 -0.69 1.88
C LEU A 95 19.34 0.60 1.08
N LEU A 96 18.12 0.84 0.59
CA LEU A 96 17.76 2.07 -0.13
C LEU A 96 17.95 3.32 0.74
N TYR A 97 17.70 3.23 2.04
CA TYR A 97 17.87 4.35 2.96
C TYR A 97 19.32 4.56 3.40
N LYS A 98 20.02 3.50 3.83
CA LYS A 98 21.36 3.60 4.43
C LYS A 98 22.52 3.50 3.45
N LYS A 99 22.37 2.76 2.36
CA LYS A 99 23.50 2.38 1.48
C LYS A 99 23.44 3.03 0.11
N VAL A 100 22.24 3.29 -0.42
CA VAL A 100 22.09 4.01 -1.69
C VAL A 100 22.28 5.52 -1.46
N PRO A 101 23.27 6.16 -2.13
CA PRO A 101 23.49 7.59 -2.00
C PRO A 101 22.33 8.35 -2.63
N LEU A 102 21.93 9.48 -2.03
CA LEU A 102 20.83 10.28 -2.53
C LEU A 102 21.35 11.33 -3.52
N ASN A 103 21.51 10.95 -4.78
CA ASN A 103 21.96 11.84 -5.85
C ASN A 103 21.09 11.70 -7.10
N LYS A 104 21.20 12.68 -8.02
CA LYS A 104 20.38 12.69 -9.25
C LYS A 104 20.50 11.39 -10.04
N PHE A 105 21.71 10.82 -10.15
CA PHE A 105 21.95 9.60 -10.90
C PHE A 105 21.16 8.40 -10.35
N THR A 106 21.30 8.10 -9.06
CA THR A 106 20.59 6.98 -8.40
C THR A 106 19.08 7.14 -8.43
N VAL A 107 18.57 8.37 -8.27
CA VAL A 107 17.14 8.67 -8.37
C VAL A 107 16.65 8.52 -9.81
N SER A 108 17.41 8.98 -10.80
CA SER A 108 17.09 8.79 -12.23
C SER A 108 17.07 7.31 -12.61
N VAL A 109 18.06 6.51 -12.16
CA VAL A 109 18.08 5.06 -12.40
C VAL A 109 16.89 4.38 -11.74
N SER A 110 16.61 4.69 -10.47
CA SER A 110 15.46 4.12 -9.74
C SER A 110 14.14 4.48 -10.43
N THR A 111 14.01 5.73 -10.89
CA THR A 111 12.85 6.20 -11.67
C THR A 111 12.73 5.47 -12.99
N GLY A 112 13.82 5.32 -13.75
CA GLY A 112 13.83 4.59 -15.01
C GLY A 112 13.38 3.14 -14.83
N LEU A 113 13.90 2.45 -13.82
CA LEU A 113 13.51 1.07 -13.49
C LEU A 113 12.04 0.98 -13.06
N GLY A 114 11.57 1.87 -12.20
CA GLY A 114 10.18 1.87 -11.73
C GLY A 114 9.18 2.20 -12.83
N VAL A 115 9.44 3.21 -13.66
CA VAL A 115 8.60 3.56 -14.81
C VAL A 115 8.59 2.41 -15.81
N SER A 116 9.74 1.82 -16.12
CA SER A 116 9.81 0.65 -17.01
C SER A 116 8.98 -0.51 -16.45
N ALA A 117 9.09 -0.80 -15.16
CA ALA A 117 8.30 -1.84 -14.50
C ALA A 117 6.79 -1.57 -14.58
N LEU A 118 6.34 -0.32 -14.39
CA LEU A 118 4.94 0.07 -14.54
C LEU A 118 4.46 -0.08 -15.98
N LEU A 119 5.24 0.37 -16.97
CA LEU A 119 4.90 0.24 -18.39
C LEU A 119 4.83 -1.24 -18.81
N THR A 120 5.79 -2.06 -18.41
CA THR A 120 5.75 -3.51 -18.63
C THR A 120 4.53 -4.13 -17.97
N THR A 121 4.18 -3.71 -16.76
CA THR A 121 2.98 -4.20 -16.05
C THR A 121 1.71 -3.89 -16.83
N VAL A 122 1.56 -2.65 -17.30
CA VAL A 122 0.40 -2.26 -18.12
C VAL A 122 0.36 -3.07 -19.42
N TYR A 123 1.48 -3.13 -20.13
CA TYR A 123 1.58 -3.87 -21.39
C TYR A 123 1.19 -5.33 -21.20
N MET A 124 1.78 -6.02 -20.22
CA MET A 124 1.53 -7.45 -19.99
C MET A 124 0.10 -7.74 -19.55
N VAL A 125 -0.51 -6.87 -18.74
CA VAL A 125 -1.92 -7.03 -18.34
C VAL A 125 -2.85 -6.82 -19.52
N VAL A 126 -2.61 -5.80 -20.35
CA VAL A 126 -3.40 -5.54 -21.56
C VAL A 126 -3.26 -6.69 -22.54
N ASP A 127 -2.04 -7.08 -22.87
CA ASP A 127 -1.74 -8.16 -23.80
C ASP A 127 -2.36 -9.49 -23.35
N THR A 128 -2.13 -9.88 -22.09
CA THR A 128 -2.72 -11.11 -21.53
C THR A 128 -4.25 -11.07 -21.54
N SER A 129 -4.84 -9.91 -21.23
CA SER A 129 -6.31 -9.77 -21.21
C SER A 129 -6.90 -9.83 -22.61
N LEU A 130 -6.25 -9.24 -23.61
CA LEU A 130 -6.68 -9.29 -25.01
C LEU A 130 -6.59 -10.70 -25.56
N VAL A 131 -5.49 -11.41 -25.28
CA VAL A 131 -5.30 -12.81 -25.70
C VAL A 131 -6.30 -13.75 -25.02
N ALA A 132 -6.65 -13.49 -23.76
CA ALA A 132 -7.62 -14.28 -23.01
C ALA A 132 -9.09 -13.91 -23.29
N GLU A 133 -9.35 -12.82 -24.03
CA GLU A 133 -10.68 -12.22 -24.19
C GLU A 133 -11.39 -11.90 -22.85
N GLU A 134 -10.63 -11.81 -21.77
CA GLU A 134 -11.11 -11.60 -20.39
C GLU A 134 -10.10 -10.76 -19.62
N TYR A 135 -10.59 -9.89 -18.74
CA TYR A 135 -9.74 -9.08 -17.85
C TYR A 135 -8.88 -9.96 -16.94
N THR A 136 -7.60 -10.12 -17.30
CA THR A 136 -6.67 -11.05 -16.66
C THR A 136 -5.42 -10.33 -16.18
N VAL A 137 -5.37 -10.05 -14.87
CA VAL A 137 -4.22 -9.36 -14.25
C VAL A 137 -3.09 -10.30 -13.84
N GLY A 138 -3.40 -11.57 -13.54
CA GLY A 138 -2.43 -12.55 -13.07
C GLY A 138 -1.56 -12.05 -11.89
N ARG A 139 -0.25 -12.31 -11.94
CA ARG A 139 0.71 -11.87 -10.92
C ARG A 139 1.23 -10.45 -11.14
N TRP A 140 0.89 -9.80 -12.25
CA TRP A 140 1.42 -8.48 -12.60
C TRP A 140 0.97 -7.37 -11.65
N PHE A 141 -0.20 -7.52 -11.01
CA PHE A 141 -0.70 -6.60 -9.97
C PHE A 141 -0.37 -7.06 -8.54
N SER A 142 0.41 -8.14 -8.38
CA SER A 142 0.77 -8.63 -7.05
C SER A 142 1.75 -7.70 -6.37
N TYR A 143 1.59 -7.49 -5.06
CA TYR A 143 2.57 -6.79 -4.22
C TYR A 143 3.85 -7.60 -3.95
N LYS A 144 3.99 -8.77 -4.57
CA LYS A 144 5.01 -9.78 -4.24
C LYS A 144 6.02 -10.01 -5.37
N THR A 145 5.84 -9.32 -6.49
CA THR A 145 6.60 -9.54 -7.73
C THR A 145 7.62 -8.46 -7.98
N LEU A 146 8.67 -8.80 -8.73
CA LEU A 146 9.80 -7.89 -8.99
C LEU A 146 9.36 -6.54 -9.59
N ASN A 147 8.40 -6.53 -10.52
CA ASN A 147 7.88 -5.29 -11.10
C ASN A 147 7.33 -4.33 -10.03
N THR A 148 6.57 -4.84 -9.08
CA THR A 148 6.05 -4.03 -7.96
C THR A 148 7.14 -3.61 -7.00
N VAL A 149 8.15 -4.45 -6.78
CA VAL A 149 9.34 -4.10 -5.99
C VAL A 149 10.10 -2.92 -6.61
N LEU A 150 10.28 -2.92 -7.93
CA LEU A 150 10.94 -1.83 -8.64
C LEU A 150 10.13 -0.53 -8.60
N ALA A 151 8.81 -0.62 -8.80
CA ALA A 151 7.92 0.53 -8.66
C ALA A 151 7.93 1.11 -7.23
N ALA A 152 7.89 0.26 -6.20
CA ALA A 152 7.99 0.68 -4.80
C ALA A 152 9.35 1.34 -4.50
N SER A 153 10.44 0.78 -5.04
CA SER A 153 11.79 1.34 -4.89
C SER A 153 11.92 2.73 -5.52
N MET A 154 11.32 2.93 -6.70
CA MET A 154 11.21 4.24 -7.33
C MET A 154 10.48 5.23 -6.42
N VAL A 155 9.27 4.88 -5.96
CA VAL A 155 8.46 5.76 -5.10
C VAL A 155 9.24 6.12 -3.83
N PHE A 156 9.89 5.14 -3.19
CA PHE A 156 10.72 5.37 -2.01
C PHE A 156 11.85 6.37 -2.28
N MET A 157 12.60 6.18 -3.37
CA MET A 157 13.72 7.07 -3.71
C MET A 157 13.27 8.48 -4.10
N LEU A 158 12.15 8.62 -4.81
CA LEU A 158 11.56 9.92 -5.14
C LEU A 158 11.07 10.64 -3.87
N CYS A 159 10.33 9.95 -3.01
CA CYS A 159 9.86 10.51 -1.74
C CYS A 159 11.03 10.93 -0.85
N ARG A 160 12.11 10.15 -0.80
CA ARG A 160 13.33 10.53 -0.06
C ARG A 160 14.01 11.76 -0.68
N TYR A 161 14.21 11.76 -2.00
CA TYR A 161 14.90 12.84 -2.71
C TYR A 161 14.20 14.19 -2.57
N PHE A 162 12.86 14.21 -2.73
CA PHE A 162 12.09 15.44 -2.59
C PHE A 162 11.72 15.75 -1.13
N GLY A 163 11.57 14.73 -0.29
CA GLY A 163 11.20 14.87 1.11
C GLY A 163 12.26 15.56 1.96
N GLU A 164 13.55 15.26 1.72
CA GLU A 164 14.66 15.92 2.45
C GLU A 164 14.78 17.42 2.12
N GLY A 165 14.18 17.89 1.02
CA GLY A 165 14.20 19.30 0.58
C GLY A 165 12.92 20.09 0.87
N LEU A 166 11.98 19.56 1.66
CA LEU A 166 10.73 20.25 1.97
C LEU A 166 10.96 21.48 2.87
N SER A 167 10.21 22.56 2.60
CA SER A 167 10.16 23.73 3.50
C SER A 167 9.49 23.39 4.83
N ASP A 168 9.68 24.22 5.86
CA ASP A 168 9.05 24.03 7.17
C ASP A 168 7.53 23.90 7.07
N LYS A 169 6.89 24.71 6.22
CA LYS A 169 5.44 24.61 5.95
C LYS A 169 5.09 23.27 5.30
N GLY A 170 5.89 22.80 4.34
CA GLY A 170 5.72 21.50 3.72
C GLY A 170 5.82 20.36 4.75
N ASN A 171 6.83 20.40 5.62
CA ASN A 171 7.01 19.43 6.70
C ASN A 171 5.84 19.46 7.70
N GLN A 172 5.28 20.63 8.02
CA GLN A 172 4.09 20.72 8.87
C GLN A 172 2.87 20.05 8.23
N VAL A 173 2.65 20.26 6.93
CA VAL A 173 1.53 19.64 6.20
C VAL A 173 1.71 18.12 6.14
N VAL A 174 2.90 17.65 5.76
CA VAL A 174 3.21 16.21 5.70
C VAL A 174 3.09 15.58 7.08
N GLY A 175 3.60 16.23 8.13
CA GLY A 175 3.47 15.77 9.51
C GLY A 175 2.01 15.70 9.97
N PHE A 176 1.19 16.68 9.60
CA PHE A 176 -0.24 16.68 9.90
C PHE A 176 -0.97 15.50 9.24
N ILE A 177 -0.72 15.25 7.95
CA ILE A 177 -1.31 14.12 7.23
C ILE A 177 -0.79 12.79 7.80
N SER A 178 0.52 12.69 8.04
CA SER A 178 1.16 11.49 8.60
C SER A 178 0.59 11.10 9.95
N LYS A 179 0.32 12.09 10.82
CA LYS A 179 -0.30 11.85 12.14
C LYS A 179 -1.66 11.18 12.01
N HIS A 180 -2.46 11.57 11.02
CA HIS A 180 -3.81 11.06 10.80
C HIS A 180 -3.86 9.92 9.75
N SER A 181 -2.73 9.40 9.30
CA SER A 181 -2.65 8.42 8.21
C SER A 181 -3.44 7.14 8.50
N LEU A 182 -3.40 6.65 9.74
CA LEU A 182 -4.22 5.51 10.15
C LEU A 182 -5.72 5.84 10.10
N GLY A 183 -6.12 7.02 10.59
CA GLY A 183 -7.51 7.46 10.50
C GLY A 183 -7.99 7.59 9.06
N ILE A 184 -7.16 8.15 8.17
CA ILE A 184 -7.46 8.21 6.72
C ILE A 184 -7.70 6.82 6.17
N TYR A 185 -6.80 5.89 6.46
CA TYR A 185 -6.89 4.51 5.99
C TYR A 185 -8.16 3.80 6.50
N LEU A 186 -8.61 4.05 7.73
CA LEU A 186 -9.83 3.42 8.25
C LEU A 186 -11.12 4.09 7.73
N LEU A 187 -11.10 5.41 7.55
CA LEU A 187 -12.30 6.19 7.25
C LEU A 187 -12.57 6.40 5.76
N HIS A 188 -11.57 6.29 4.88
CA HIS A 188 -11.76 6.54 3.45
C HIS A 188 -12.88 5.72 2.78
N PRO A 189 -13.21 4.46 3.18
CA PRO A 189 -14.30 3.73 2.57
C PRO A 189 -15.67 4.36 2.83
N ILE A 190 -15.84 5.08 3.95
CA ILE A 190 -17.09 5.81 4.27
C ILE A 190 -17.35 6.88 3.20
N PHE A 191 -16.30 7.54 2.73
CA PHE A 191 -16.40 8.57 1.69
C PHE A 191 -16.48 7.99 0.27
N LEU A 192 -16.04 6.75 0.06
CA LEU A 192 -16.23 6.02 -1.19
C LEU A 192 -17.59 5.32 -1.27
N TRP A 193 -18.28 5.12 -0.15
CA TRP A 193 -19.60 4.46 -0.13
C TRP A 193 -20.63 5.16 -1.02
N PRO A 194 -20.85 6.50 -0.93
CA PRO A 194 -21.81 7.19 -1.80
C PRO A 194 -21.49 7.03 -3.28
N MET A 195 -20.20 7.04 -3.63
CA MET A 195 -19.76 6.85 -5.02
C MET A 195 -20.24 5.51 -5.58
N LYS A 196 -20.10 4.44 -4.78
CA LYS A 196 -20.52 3.10 -5.16
C LYS A 196 -22.04 2.96 -5.18
N GLU A 197 -22.71 3.43 -4.13
CA GLU A 197 -24.15 3.29 -3.93
C GLU A 197 -24.95 4.06 -4.98
N PHE A 198 -24.55 5.30 -5.28
CA PHE A 198 -25.25 6.18 -6.22
C PHE A 198 -24.69 6.11 -7.65
N GLY A 199 -23.72 5.24 -7.93
CA GLY A 199 -23.17 5.08 -9.27
C GLY A 199 -22.37 6.30 -9.78
N TRP A 200 -21.76 7.08 -8.89
CA TRP A 200 -20.99 8.28 -9.28
C TRP A 200 -19.61 8.00 -9.89
N TYR A 201 -19.32 6.73 -10.22
CA TYR A 201 -18.09 6.32 -10.90
C TYR A 201 -18.20 6.25 -12.43
N GLN A 202 -19.37 6.52 -13.02
CA GLN A 202 -19.66 6.32 -14.45
C GLN A 202 -18.93 7.30 -15.40
N GLY A 203 -18.12 8.22 -14.90
CA GLY A 203 -17.33 9.15 -15.72
C GLY A 203 -16.02 8.54 -16.25
N HIS A 204 -15.28 9.33 -17.03
CA HIS A 204 -13.99 8.89 -17.56
C HIS A 204 -12.96 8.66 -16.41
N PRO A 205 -12.31 7.48 -16.31
CA PRO A 205 -11.44 7.13 -15.19
C PRO A 205 -10.32 8.13 -14.90
N ALA A 206 -9.80 8.79 -15.93
CA ALA A 206 -8.72 9.77 -15.81
C ALA A 206 -9.04 10.98 -14.92
N TRP A 207 -10.31 11.34 -14.72
CA TRP A 207 -10.70 12.40 -13.79
C TRP A 207 -11.51 11.88 -12.61
N VAL A 208 -12.32 10.83 -12.81
CA VAL A 208 -13.11 10.21 -11.73
C VAL A 208 -12.21 9.68 -10.63
N ILE A 209 -11.13 8.96 -10.98
CA ILE A 209 -10.22 8.38 -9.99
C ILE A 209 -9.51 9.49 -9.18
N PRO A 210 -8.84 10.49 -9.80
CA PRO A 210 -8.24 11.59 -9.04
C PRO A 210 -9.25 12.35 -8.17
N LEU A 211 -10.45 12.62 -8.68
CA LEU A 211 -11.49 13.31 -7.93
C LEU A 211 -11.85 12.55 -6.65
N TRP A 212 -12.13 11.25 -6.78
CA TRP A 212 -12.51 10.43 -5.63
C TRP A 212 -11.36 10.21 -4.65
N ILE A 213 -10.10 10.15 -5.11
CA ILE A 213 -8.92 10.18 -4.23
C ILE A 213 -8.91 11.45 -3.37
N VAL A 214 -9.17 12.62 -3.97
CA VAL A 214 -9.19 13.89 -3.24
C VAL A 214 -10.37 13.94 -2.27
N ILE A 215 -11.58 13.58 -2.71
CA ILE A 215 -12.78 13.60 -1.86
C ILE A 215 -12.62 12.63 -0.69
N SER A 216 -12.25 11.38 -0.96
CA SER A 216 -12.13 10.37 0.09
C SER A 216 -10.97 10.67 1.03
N GLY A 217 -9.83 11.09 0.49
CA GLY A 217 -8.65 11.43 1.29
C GLY A 217 -8.88 12.66 2.17
N ALA A 218 -9.42 13.74 1.61
CA ALA A 218 -9.68 14.98 2.35
C ALA A 218 -10.80 14.78 3.38
N GLY A 219 -11.88 14.10 3.02
CA GLY A 219 -12.97 13.78 3.94
C GLY A 219 -12.49 12.93 5.11
N ALA A 220 -11.72 11.88 4.84
CA ALA A 220 -11.18 10.99 5.86
C ALA A 220 -10.16 11.70 6.76
N LEU A 221 -9.29 12.56 6.21
CA LEU A 221 -8.36 13.39 6.97
C LEU A 221 -9.11 14.36 7.89
N TRP A 222 -10.11 15.06 7.36
CA TRP A 222 -10.92 16.00 8.12
C TRP A 222 -11.66 15.32 9.28
N MET A 223 -12.29 14.18 9.01
CA MET A 223 -13.00 13.41 10.02
C MET A 223 -12.04 12.84 11.08
N SER A 224 -10.89 12.28 10.66
CA SER A 224 -9.86 11.82 11.60
C SER A 224 -9.37 12.95 12.51
N TRP A 225 -9.18 14.15 11.97
CA TRP A 225 -8.78 15.32 12.73
C TRP A 225 -9.84 15.82 13.73
N ILE A 226 -11.12 15.75 13.38
CA ILE A 226 -12.21 16.11 14.31
C ILE A 226 -12.28 15.09 15.45
N VAL A 227 -12.23 13.80 15.10
CA VAL A 227 -12.29 12.70 16.07
C VAL A 227 -11.14 12.78 17.07
N SER A 228 -9.93 13.14 16.63
CA SER A 228 -8.75 13.25 17.50
C SER A 228 -8.81 14.43 18.48
N LYS A 229 -9.64 15.46 18.22
CA LYS A 229 -9.80 16.61 19.12
C LYS A 229 -10.64 16.30 20.37
N SER A 230 -11.68 15.49 20.24
CA SER A 230 -12.61 15.22 21.34
C SER A 230 -12.06 14.18 22.32
N GLU A 231 -12.15 14.45 23.62
CA GLU A 231 -11.72 13.52 24.67
C GLU A 231 -12.50 12.19 24.65
N LYS A 232 -13.75 12.23 24.18
CA LYS A 232 -14.62 11.06 24.10
C LYS A 232 -14.33 10.14 22.93
N THR A 233 -13.70 10.66 21.87
CA THR A 233 -13.55 9.94 20.59
C THR A 233 -12.09 9.77 20.17
N ARG A 234 -11.14 10.48 20.79
CA ARG A 234 -9.70 10.39 20.44
C ARG A 234 -9.07 9.01 20.67
N TRP A 235 -9.74 8.10 21.36
CA TRP A 235 -9.27 6.72 21.53
C TRP A 235 -9.64 5.82 20.33
N LEU A 236 -10.59 6.26 19.49
CA LEU A 236 -11.06 5.49 18.33
C LEU A 236 -10.05 5.52 17.18
N LEU A 237 -9.42 6.67 16.97
CA LEU A 237 -8.44 6.92 15.91
C LEU A 237 -7.28 7.71 16.50
N PRO A 238 -6.02 7.36 16.19
CA PRO A 238 -4.84 8.07 16.69
C PRO A 238 -4.73 9.52 16.18
#